data_AF-A0A7C5SFF3-F1
#
_entry.id   AF-A0A7C5SFF3-F1
#
_cell.length_a   1.000
_cell.length_b   1.000
_cell.length_c   1.000
_cell.angle_alpha   90.00
_cell.angle_beta   90.00
_cell.angle_gamma   90.00
#
_symmetry.space_group_name_H-M   'P 1'
#
loop_
_entity.id
_entity.type
_entity.pdbx_description
1 polymer ?
#
loop_
_entity_poly.entity_id
_entity_poly.type
_entity_poly.pdbx_seq_one_letter_code
_entity_poly.pdbx_strand_id
1 'polypeptide(L)'
;MSAPAVDTASEKWRSVEIIALGPVLDRTLSALGISLEGYLACPVRLTRPGPSIESAFDPRRGQYAALTLLELIEEPKPPAVLRLGVTRGDLFLPVFTHILGAARLGGRIAVVSLFRLTIDGTTDAHDPSPDRLLKEALHELGHAAGLIHCHCAWCAMAPSRTAEEVDLKDSSFCPSCARRVGVGPTGGRRADGSVDAEKGLGKGPQP
;
A
#
# COMPACT_ATOMS: atom_id res chain seq x y z
N MET A 1 18.33 30.11 -20.53
CA MET A 1 18.50 28.67 -20.80
C MET A 1 17.56 27.95 -19.86
N SER A 2 16.37 27.55 -20.33
CA SER A 2 15.43 26.78 -19.50
C SER A 2 15.89 25.34 -19.42
N ALA A 3 15.99 24.80 -18.21
CA ALA A 3 16.21 23.37 -18.01
C ALA A 3 15.05 22.58 -18.66
N PRO A 4 15.32 21.43 -19.28
CA PRO A 4 14.25 20.60 -19.84
C PRO A 4 13.41 20.06 -18.68
N ALA A 5 12.08 20.10 -18.84
CA ALA A 5 11.18 19.33 -18.01
C ALA A 5 11.55 17.86 -18.18
N VAL A 6 12.10 17.24 -17.13
CA VAL A 6 12.30 15.80 -17.12
C VAL A 6 10.92 15.18 -17.07
N ASP A 7 10.44 14.73 -18.22
CA ASP A 7 9.32 13.79 -18.31
C ASP A 7 9.80 12.47 -17.70
N THR A 8 9.81 12.39 -16.36
CA THR A 8 10.03 11.15 -15.63
C THR A 8 8.76 10.31 -15.75
N ALA A 9 8.47 9.81 -16.95
CA ALA A 9 7.69 8.60 -17.08
C ALA A 9 8.53 7.48 -16.42
N SER A 10 8.45 7.39 -15.10
CA SER A 10 9.06 6.32 -14.32
C SER A 10 8.67 5.01 -14.99
N GLU A 11 9.66 4.23 -15.44
CA GLU A 11 9.45 2.91 -16.04
C GLU A 11 8.35 2.17 -15.27
N LYS A 12 7.25 1.88 -15.98
CA LYS A 12 6.04 1.31 -15.39
C LYS A 12 6.39 -0.02 -14.74
N TRP A 13 6.08 -0.15 -13.46
CA TRP A 13 6.15 -1.42 -12.74
C TRP A 13 5.15 -2.42 -13.37
N ARG A 14 5.44 -3.71 -13.26
CA ARG A 14 4.73 -4.81 -13.91
C ARG A 14 4.29 -5.89 -12.94
N SER A 15 4.80 -5.88 -11.71
CA SER A 15 4.42 -6.81 -10.65
C SER A 15 4.67 -6.18 -9.28
N VAL A 16 4.07 -6.81 -8.27
CA VAL A 16 4.32 -6.50 -6.85
C VAL A 16 4.97 -7.71 -6.19
N GLU A 17 5.89 -7.46 -5.26
CA GLU A 17 6.44 -8.46 -4.37
C GLU A 17 6.13 -8.06 -2.92
N ILE A 18 5.44 -8.94 -2.19
CA ILE A 18 5.16 -8.78 -0.77
C ILE A 18 6.20 -9.56 0.02
N ILE A 19 6.89 -8.89 0.94
CA ILE A 19 7.99 -9.45 1.71
C ILE A 19 7.59 -9.48 3.19
N ALA A 20 7.63 -10.66 3.81
CA ALA A 20 7.35 -10.81 5.23
C ALA A 20 8.53 -10.28 6.07
N LEU A 21 8.31 -9.21 6.83
CA LEU A 21 9.29 -8.57 7.70
C LEU A 21 8.98 -8.95 9.16
N GLY A 22 9.55 -10.06 9.61
CA GLY A 22 9.25 -10.69 10.89
C GLY A 22 8.05 -11.64 10.84
N PRO A 23 7.46 -12.02 11.99
CA PRO A 23 6.40 -13.01 12.05
C PRO A 23 5.07 -12.42 11.56
N VAL A 24 4.73 -12.64 10.29
CA VAL A 24 3.41 -12.31 9.73
C VAL A 24 2.71 -13.59 9.31
N LEU A 25 1.42 -13.71 9.60
CA LEU A 25 0.67 -14.91 9.31
C LEU A 25 0.49 -15.10 7.80
N ASP A 26 0.70 -16.32 7.34
CA ASP A 26 0.69 -16.66 5.92
C ASP A 26 -0.64 -16.32 5.24
N ARG A 27 -1.75 -16.55 5.94
CA ARG A 27 -3.10 -16.21 5.47
C ARG A 27 -3.26 -14.71 5.20
N THR A 28 -2.62 -13.86 6.01
CA THR A 28 -2.71 -12.39 5.92
C THR A 28 -2.00 -11.90 4.67
N LEU A 29 -0.77 -12.39 4.45
CA LEU A 29 0.01 -12.08 3.25
C LEU A 29 -0.65 -12.61 1.98
N SER A 30 -1.24 -13.81 2.03
CA SER A 30 -1.94 -14.39 0.87
C SER A 30 -3.23 -13.65 0.55
N ALA A 31 -4.03 -13.28 1.55
CA ALA A 31 -5.24 -12.48 1.36
C ALA A 31 -4.91 -11.10 0.75
N LEU A 32 -3.88 -10.43 1.29
CA LEU A 32 -3.40 -9.15 0.73
C LEU A 32 -2.92 -9.34 -0.72
N GLY A 33 -2.18 -10.42 -1.01
CA GLY A 33 -1.71 -10.72 -2.36
C GLY A 33 -2.84 -10.86 -3.38
N ILE A 34 -3.89 -11.61 -3.04
CA ILE A 34 -5.08 -11.79 -3.89
C ILE A 34 -5.78 -10.45 -4.14
N SER A 35 -5.99 -9.65 -3.09
CA SER A 35 -6.63 -8.34 -3.22
C SER A 35 -5.81 -7.37 -4.08
N LEU A 36 -4.49 -7.34 -3.90
CA LEU A 36 -3.59 -6.50 -4.71
C LEU A 36 -3.55 -6.97 -6.17
N GLU A 37 -3.48 -8.28 -6.42
CA GLU A 37 -3.49 -8.83 -7.78
C GLU A 37 -4.78 -8.48 -8.53
N GLY A 38 -5.93 -8.65 -7.88
CA GLY A 38 -7.23 -8.29 -8.44
C GLY A 38 -7.39 -6.79 -8.70
N TYR A 39 -6.92 -5.94 -7.79
CA TYR A 39 -7.06 -4.50 -7.92
C TYR A 39 -6.06 -3.87 -8.90
N LEU A 40 -4.78 -4.25 -8.82
CA LEU A 40 -3.70 -3.69 -9.64
C LEU A 40 -3.60 -4.34 -11.02
N ALA A 41 -4.29 -5.47 -11.24
CA ALA A 41 -4.25 -6.26 -12.47
C ALA A 41 -2.81 -6.64 -12.89
N CYS A 42 -1.99 -7.02 -11.90
CA CYS A 42 -0.61 -7.44 -12.11
C CYS A 42 -0.24 -8.64 -11.22
N PRO A 43 0.73 -9.46 -11.60
CA PRO A 43 1.20 -10.56 -10.76
C PRO A 43 1.71 -10.07 -9.40
N VAL A 44 1.34 -10.79 -8.34
CA VAL A 44 1.84 -10.56 -6.99
C VAL A 44 2.62 -11.78 -6.50
N ARG A 45 3.89 -11.58 -6.15
CA ARG A 45 4.75 -12.61 -5.55
C ARG A 45 4.86 -12.42 -4.04
N LEU A 46 5.07 -13.52 -3.33
CA LEU A 46 5.21 -13.54 -1.87
C LEU A 46 6.59 -14.09 -1.52
N THR A 47 7.34 -13.37 -0.70
CA THR A 47 8.69 -13.76 -0.24
C THR A 47 8.67 -13.97 1.27
N ARG A 48 8.89 -15.22 1.69
CA ARG A 48 8.79 -15.70 3.08
C ARG A 48 9.82 -16.83 3.31
N PRO A 49 10.65 -16.78 4.37
CA PRO A 49 10.87 -15.63 5.23
C PRO A 49 11.52 -14.48 4.43
N GLY A 50 11.26 -13.23 4.83
CA GLY A 50 12.03 -12.08 4.35
C GLY A 50 13.36 -11.94 5.10
N PRO A 51 14.09 -10.82 4.88
CA PRO A 51 15.33 -10.55 5.60
C PRO A 51 15.10 -10.39 7.11
N SER A 52 16.16 -10.59 7.90
CA SER A 52 16.13 -10.27 9.33
C SER A 52 15.91 -8.77 9.55
N ILE A 53 15.06 -8.42 10.51
CA ILE A 53 14.68 -7.03 10.83
C ILE A 53 15.27 -6.53 12.16
N GLU A 54 16.11 -7.33 12.82
CA GLU A 54 16.66 -7.01 14.14
C GLU A 54 17.43 -5.68 14.16
N SER A 55 18.16 -5.38 13.09
CA SER A 55 18.92 -4.13 12.95
C SER A 55 18.05 -2.87 12.90
N ALA A 56 16.76 -3.02 12.57
CA ALA A 56 15.82 -1.91 12.53
C ALA A 56 15.14 -1.64 13.88
N PHE A 57 15.28 -2.53 14.88
CA PHE A 57 14.58 -2.39 16.16
C PHE A 57 15.27 -1.37 17.07
N ASP A 58 14.54 -0.37 17.56
CA ASP A 58 14.99 0.52 18.64
C ASP A 58 14.40 0.03 19.98
N PRO A 59 15.22 -0.55 20.89
CA PRO A 59 14.74 -1.11 22.15
C PRO A 59 14.20 -0.05 23.12
N ARG A 60 14.59 1.23 22.97
CA ARG A 60 14.06 2.31 23.82
C ARG A 60 12.64 2.68 23.45
N ARG A 61 12.27 2.46 22.18
CA ARG A 61 10.93 2.71 21.66
C ARG A 61 10.05 1.46 21.66
N GLY A 62 10.66 0.27 21.55
CA GLY A 62 9.92 -0.94 21.25
C GLY A 62 9.32 -0.91 19.84
N GLN A 63 9.97 -0.20 18.91
CA GLN A 63 9.48 0.06 17.55
C GLN A 63 10.60 -0.20 16.54
N TYR A 64 10.23 -0.39 15.27
CA TYR A 64 11.15 -0.55 14.15
C TYR A 64 11.27 0.73 13.34
N ALA A 65 12.50 1.10 13.01
CA ALA A 65 12.80 2.24 12.15
C ALA A 65 12.40 1.90 10.70
N ALA A 66 11.38 2.59 10.19
CA ALA A 66 10.82 2.28 8.87
C ALA A 66 11.84 2.49 7.73
N LEU A 67 12.74 3.48 7.85
CA LEU A 67 13.79 3.71 6.86
C LEU A 67 14.75 2.52 6.74
N THR A 68 15.16 1.94 7.87
CA THR A 68 16.02 0.75 7.89
C THR A 68 15.30 -0.47 7.30
N LEU A 69 13.99 -0.63 7.57
CA LEU A 69 13.21 -1.69 6.93
C LEU A 69 13.12 -1.54 5.41
N LEU A 70 12.98 -0.31 4.90
CA LEU A 70 12.99 -0.03 3.46
C LEU A 70 14.35 -0.39 2.84
N GLU A 71 15.46 -0.06 3.50
CA GLU A 71 16.82 -0.42 3.06
C GLU A 71 17.02 -1.94 2.99
N LEU A 72 16.45 -2.70 3.93
CA LEU A 72 16.57 -4.17 3.95
C LEU A 72 15.89 -4.88 2.78
N ILE A 73 14.83 -4.29 2.22
CA ILE A 73 14.08 -4.86 1.08
C ILE A 73 14.46 -4.21 -0.25
N GLU A 74 15.41 -3.28 -0.22
CA GLU A 74 15.95 -2.65 -1.41
C GLU A 74 16.99 -3.57 -2.05
N GLU A 75 16.62 -4.25 -3.14
CA GLU A 75 17.61 -4.95 -3.97
C GLU A 75 18.09 -4.06 -5.13
N PRO A 76 19.31 -4.30 -5.65
CA PRO A 76 19.74 -3.74 -6.93
C PRO A 76 18.70 -4.11 -8.01
N LYS A 77 17.96 -3.09 -8.44
CA LYS A 77 16.72 -3.16 -9.22
C LYS A 77 16.74 -4.25 -10.31
N PRO A 78 15.89 -5.30 -10.25
CA PRO A 78 15.29 -5.80 -11.48
C PRO A 78 14.32 -4.72 -12.00
N PRO A 79 14.27 -4.45 -13.32
CA PRO A 79 13.35 -3.44 -13.82
C PRO A 79 11.90 -3.87 -13.56
N ALA A 80 11.10 -2.91 -13.08
CA ALA A 80 9.64 -2.97 -12.99
C ALA A 80 8.97 -3.78 -11.85
N VAL A 81 9.56 -3.94 -10.66
CA VAL A 81 8.85 -4.53 -9.49
C VAL A 81 8.62 -3.48 -8.41
N LEU A 82 7.40 -3.39 -7.87
CA LEU A 82 7.14 -2.70 -6.59
C LEU A 82 7.29 -3.69 -5.44
N ARG A 83 7.99 -3.31 -4.37
CA ARG A 83 8.15 -4.14 -3.17
C ARG A 83 7.41 -3.55 -1.99
N LEU A 84 6.65 -4.39 -1.30
CA LEU A 84 5.94 -4.07 -0.09
C LEU A 84 6.41 -4.98 1.05
N GLY A 85 7.17 -4.42 1.98
CA GLY A 85 7.42 -5.05 3.27
C GLY A 85 6.14 -5.03 4.12
N VAL A 86 5.80 -6.14 4.74
CA VAL A 86 4.68 -6.22 5.70
C VAL A 86 5.22 -6.72 7.02
N THR A 87 4.94 -6.01 8.11
CA THR A 87 5.42 -6.37 9.45
C THR A 87 4.32 -6.29 10.51
N ARG A 88 4.46 -7.05 11.59
CA ARG A 88 3.69 -6.85 12.83
C ARG A 88 4.33 -5.84 13.78
N GLY A 89 5.56 -5.41 13.52
CA GLY A 89 6.27 -4.46 14.38
C GLY A 89 5.69 -3.05 14.25
N ASP A 90 5.60 -2.33 15.36
CA ASP A 90 5.21 -0.92 15.34
C ASP A 90 6.30 -0.08 14.66
N LEU A 91 5.93 0.88 13.82
CA LEU A 91 6.87 1.63 12.98
C LEU A 91 7.03 3.06 13.45
N PHE A 92 8.24 3.59 13.33
CA PHE A 92 8.51 5.01 13.53
C PHE A 92 9.42 5.60 12.45
N LEU A 93 9.37 6.93 12.34
CA LEU A 93 10.38 7.78 11.69
C LEU A 93 10.94 8.73 12.74
N PRO A 94 12.16 9.28 12.61
CA PRO A 94 12.79 10.09 13.64
C PRO A 94 11.92 11.23 14.20
N VAL A 95 11.08 11.84 13.35
CA VAL A 95 10.21 12.98 13.71
C VAL A 95 8.79 12.57 14.13
N PHE A 96 8.39 11.31 13.94
CA PHE A 96 7.03 10.85 14.24
C PHE A 96 7.04 9.81 15.36
N THR A 97 6.07 9.91 16.27
CA THR A 97 5.89 8.93 17.35
C THR A 97 5.61 7.53 16.82
N HIS A 98 4.84 7.46 15.74
CA HIS A 98 4.53 6.23 15.01
C HIS A 98 4.01 6.60 13.61
N ILE A 99 3.98 5.60 12.73
CA ILE A 99 3.43 5.65 11.38
C ILE A 99 2.76 4.30 11.05
N LEU A 100 1.79 4.31 10.13
CA LEU A 100 1.14 3.08 9.66
C LEU A 100 1.98 2.37 8.58
N GLY A 101 2.73 3.15 7.81
CA GLY A 101 3.64 2.70 6.78
C GLY A 101 4.61 3.80 6.37
N ALA A 102 5.52 3.45 5.48
CA ALA A 102 6.38 4.40 4.79
C ALA A 102 6.79 3.85 3.43
N ALA A 103 7.07 4.75 2.50
CA ALA A 103 7.58 4.40 1.19
C ALA A 103 8.65 5.38 0.74
N ARG A 104 9.52 4.90 -0.16
CA ARG A 104 10.39 5.79 -0.91
C ARG A 104 9.63 6.30 -2.12
N LEU A 105 9.37 7.61 -2.17
CA LEU A 105 8.62 8.24 -3.26
C LEU A 105 9.24 7.94 -4.62
N GLY A 106 8.52 7.20 -5.48
CA GLY A 106 8.99 6.76 -6.79
C GLY A 106 10.16 5.75 -6.75
N GLY A 107 10.53 5.28 -5.54
CA GLY A 107 11.66 4.39 -5.29
C GLY A 107 11.33 2.90 -5.39
N ARG A 108 10.06 2.55 -5.67
CA ARG A 108 9.55 1.16 -5.80
C ARG A 108 9.63 0.29 -4.54
N ILE A 109 9.83 0.90 -3.38
CA ILE A 109 9.85 0.20 -2.09
C ILE A 109 8.92 0.90 -1.10
N ALA A 110 8.19 0.08 -0.35
CA ALA A 110 7.21 0.46 0.64
C ALA A 110 7.24 -0.53 1.80
N VAL A 111 6.82 -0.09 2.99
CA VAL A 111 6.58 -0.93 4.16
C VAL A 111 5.26 -0.51 4.81
N VAL A 112 4.48 -1.50 5.25
CA VAL A 112 3.24 -1.29 6.01
C VAL A 112 3.27 -2.14 7.28
N SER A 113 2.73 -1.59 8.37
CA SER A 113 2.62 -2.28 9.65
C SER A 113 1.18 -2.66 9.97
N LEU A 114 1.02 -3.89 10.47
CA LEU A 114 -0.23 -4.38 11.00
C LEU A 114 -0.52 -3.85 12.41
N PHE A 115 0.49 -3.36 13.13
CA PHE A 115 0.45 -3.10 14.58
C PHE A 115 -0.65 -2.12 14.97
N ARG A 116 -0.79 -1.02 14.21
CA ARG A 116 -1.76 0.04 14.49
C ARG A 116 -2.99 0.01 13.59
N LEU A 117 -3.18 -1.08 12.84
CA LEU A 117 -4.36 -1.29 12.00
C LEU A 117 -5.44 -2.14 12.70
N THR A 118 -5.14 -2.73 13.86
CA THR A 118 -6.11 -3.44 14.69
C THR A 118 -7.02 -2.45 15.44
N ILE A 119 -8.26 -2.85 15.67
CA ILE A 119 -9.16 -2.12 16.57
C ILE A 119 -8.53 -2.25 17.97
N ASP A 120 -8.26 -1.13 18.63
CA ASP A 120 -7.66 -0.99 19.97
C ASP A 120 -6.13 -1.01 20.10
N GLY A 121 -5.36 -1.24 19.02
CA GLY A 121 -3.89 -1.33 19.10
C GLY A 121 -3.40 -2.42 20.08
N THR A 122 -4.29 -3.32 20.49
CA THR A 122 -3.99 -4.49 21.29
C THR A 122 -3.42 -5.54 20.35
N THR A 123 -2.26 -6.09 20.73
CA THR A 123 -1.52 -7.09 19.97
C THR A 123 -2.15 -8.49 20.04
N ASP A 124 -3.31 -8.60 20.69
CA ASP A 124 -3.85 -9.87 21.14
C ASP A 124 -4.63 -10.54 20.00
N ALA A 125 -3.95 -11.51 19.39
CA ALA A 125 -4.46 -12.61 18.57
C ALA A 125 -5.18 -12.30 17.24
N HIS A 126 -5.57 -11.06 16.95
CA HIS A 126 -6.30 -10.74 15.73
C HIS A 126 -5.43 -10.03 14.68
N ASP A 127 -5.52 -10.51 13.44
CA ASP A 127 -5.03 -9.74 12.29
C ASP A 127 -5.89 -8.48 12.13
N PRO A 128 -5.33 -7.37 11.62
CA PRO A 128 -6.14 -6.21 11.30
C PRO A 128 -7.20 -6.56 10.25
N SER A 129 -8.20 -5.69 10.12
CA SER A 129 -9.16 -5.79 9.02
C SER A 129 -8.40 -5.92 7.69
N PRO A 130 -8.70 -6.94 6.85
CA PRO A 130 -8.09 -7.08 5.53
C PRO A 130 -8.26 -5.83 4.67
N ASP A 131 -9.37 -5.10 4.83
CA ASP A 131 -9.64 -3.86 4.12
C ASP A 131 -8.69 -2.73 4.56
N ARG A 132 -8.42 -2.57 5.86
CA ARG A 132 -7.46 -1.58 6.37
C ARG A 132 -6.05 -1.85 5.85
N LEU A 133 -5.63 -3.12 5.87
CA LEU A 133 -4.33 -3.51 5.33
C LEU A 133 -4.24 -3.22 3.83
N LEU A 134 -5.29 -3.53 3.05
CA LEU A 134 -5.33 -3.23 1.63
C LEU A 134 -5.22 -1.72 1.36
N LYS A 135 -5.97 -0.90 2.10
CA LYS A 135 -5.95 0.56 1.97
C LYS A 135 -4.56 1.15 2.20
N GLU A 136 -3.90 0.76 3.29
CA GLU A 136 -2.55 1.25 3.58
C GLU A 136 -1.49 0.64 2.65
N ALA A 137 -1.63 -0.62 2.25
CA ALA A 137 -0.77 -1.21 1.22
C ALA A 137 -0.88 -0.42 -0.10
N LEU A 138 -2.08 -0.05 -0.54
CA LEU A 138 -2.29 0.78 -1.73
C LEU A 138 -1.74 2.18 -1.54
N HIS A 139 -1.87 2.78 -0.36
CA HIS A 139 -1.29 4.08 -0.03
C HIS A 139 0.23 4.07 -0.21
N GLU A 140 0.91 3.13 0.43
CA GLU A 140 2.37 3.04 0.40
C GLU A 140 2.90 2.60 -0.96
N LEU A 141 2.22 1.67 -1.65
CA LEU A 141 2.55 1.31 -3.03
C LEU A 141 2.32 2.47 -3.99
N GLY A 142 1.31 3.30 -3.76
CA GLY A 142 1.07 4.52 -4.51
C GLY A 142 2.24 5.50 -4.37
N HIS A 143 2.73 5.71 -3.15
CA HIS A 143 3.95 6.47 -2.92
C HIS A 143 5.18 5.84 -3.58
N ALA A 144 5.37 4.52 -3.46
CA ALA A 144 6.45 3.79 -4.11
C ALA A 144 6.40 3.92 -5.64
N ALA A 145 5.20 4.09 -6.21
CA ALA A 145 4.95 4.36 -7.63
C ALA A 145 4.98 5.85 -8.01
N GLY A 146 5.27 6.76 -7.07
CA GLY A 146 5.47 8.20 -7.34
C GLY A 146 4.24 9.09 -7.12
N LEU A 147 3.17 8.57 -6.51
CA LEU A 147 2.06 9.41 -6.06
C LEU A 147 2.45 10.18 -4.80
N ILE A 148 1.87 11.36 -4.64
CA ILE A 148 1.86 12.12 -3.39
C ILE A 148 0.47 12.00 -2.77
N HIS A 149 0.29 12.50 -1.55
CA HIS A 149 -1.03 12.55 -0.92
C HIS A 149 -2.09 13.20 -1.81
N CYS A 150 -3.30 12.67 -1.75
CA CYS A 150 -4.44 13.13 -2.51
C CYS A 150 -5.43 13.88 -1.62
N HIS A 151 -6.01 14.97 -2.11
CA HIS A 151 -7.07 15.71 -1.42
C HIS A 151 -8.45 15.02 -1.50
N CYS A 152 -8.60 14.00 -2.35
CA CYS A 152 -9.82 13.24 -2.49
C CYS A 152 -9.96 12.31 -1.28
N ALA A 153 -10.86 12.63 -0.33
CA ALA A 153 -10.95 11.99 0.98
C ALA A 153 -11.16 10.46 0.92
N TRP A 154 -11.88 9.97 -0.08
CA TRP A 154 -12.12 8.54 -0.27
C TRP A 154 -10.97 7.82 -1.00
N CYS A 155 -10.01 8.53 -1.58
CA CYS A 155 -8.89 7.90 -2.29
C CYS A 155 -7.98 7.18 -1.30
N ALA A 156 -7.43 6.01 -1.66
CA ALA A 156 -6.40 5.33 -0.88
C ALA A 156 -5.18 6.23 -0.58
N MET A 157 -4.88 7.19 -1.47
CA MET A 157 -3.81 8.20 -1.26
C MET A 157 -4.19 9.36 -0.34
N ALA A 158 -5.40 9.40 0.24
CA ALA A 158 -5.68 10.34 1.32
C ALA A 158 -4.83 9.97 2.55
N PRO A 159 -4.21 10.95 3.23
CA PRO A 159 -3.34 10.70 4.37
C PRO A 159 -4.14 10.15 5.56
N SER A 160 -3.55 9.19 6.27
CA SER A 160 -4.10 8.64 7.51
C SER A 160 -2.99 8.46 8.55
N ARG A 161 -3.32 8.72 9.81
CA ARG A 161 -2.46 8.59 10.98
C ARG A 161 -2.99 7.56 11.96
N THR A 162 -4.29 7.26 11.90
CA THR A 162 -4.97 6.29 12.76
C THR A 162 -5.79 5.32 11.94
N ALA A 163 -6.15 4.17 12.52
CA ALA A 163 -6.98 3.16 11.85
C ALA A 163 -8.38 3.69 11.49
N GLU A 164 -8.93 4.58 12.31
CA GLU A 164 -10.23 5.22 12.06
C GLU A 164 -10.17 6.14 10.84
N GLU A 165 -9.07 6.87 10.64
CA GLU A 165 -8.86 7.66 9.43
C GLU A 165 -8.69 6.76 8.20
N VAL A 166 -8.15 5.54 8.36
CA VAL A 166 -8.10 4.55 7.27
C VAL A 166 -9.50 4.09 6.89
N ASP A 167 -10.40 3.92 7.86
CA ASP A 167 -11.79 3.49 7.61
C ASP A 167 -12.59 4.48 6.75
N LEU A 168 -12.23 5.77 6.78
CA LEU A 168 -12.89 6.82 5.97
C LEU A 168 -12.57 6.75 4.48
N LYS A 169 -11.52 6.02 4.10
CA LYS A 169 -11.07 5.88 2.71
C LYS A 169 -11.74 4.68 2.04
N ASP A 170 -11.68 4.62 0.73
CA ASP A 170 -11.93 3.41 -0.06
C ASP A 170 -10.61 2.67 -0.29
N SER A 171 -10.70 1.35 -0.48
CA SER A 171 -9.60 0.51 -0.98
C SER A 171 -9.39 0.70 -2.49
N SER A 172 -9.42 1.96 -2.95
CA SER A 172 -9.25 2.33 -4.35
C SER A 172 -8.64 3.72 -4.54
N PHE A 173 -7.91 3.91 -5.63
CA PHE A 173 -7.43 5.19 -6.10
C PHE A 173 -8.54 5.98 -6.79
N CYS A 174 -8.54 7.30 -6.61
CA CYS A 174 -9.36 8.18 -7.43
C CYS A 174 -8.96 8.14 -8.91
N PRO A 175 -9.83 8.56 -9.86
CA PRO A 175 -9.52 8.46 -11.29
C PRO A 175 -8.20 9.13 -11.70
N SER A 176 -7.80 10.20 -11.01
CA SER A 176 -6.52 10.87 -11.24
C SER A 176 -5.33 10.01 -10.79
N CYS A 177 -5.38 9.46 -9.57
CA CYS A 177 -4.33 8.60 -9.03
C CYS A 177 -4.23 7.29 -9.84
N ALA A 178 -5.37 6.65 -10.14
CA ALA A 178 -5.43 5.41 -10.93
C ALA A 178 -4.76 5.57 -12.30
N ARG A 179 -5.05 6.66 -13.03
CA ARG A 179 -4.38 6.96 -14.32
C ARG A 179 -2.86 7.11 -14.17
N ARG A 180 -2.39 7.79 -13.13
CA ARG A 180 -0.96 8.04 -12.90
C ARG A 180 -0.17 6.76 -12.58
N VAL A 181 -0.78 5.81 -11.86
CA VAL A 181 -0.17 4.49 -11.62
C VAL A 181 -0.49 3.45 -12.69
N GLY A 182 -1.36 3.80 -13.64
CA GLY A 182 -1.71 2.97 -14.79
C GLY A 182 -2.57 1.76 -14.44
N VAL A 183 -3.44 1.90 -13.43
CA VAL A 183 -4.46 0.93 -13.02
C VAL A 183 -5.79 1.35 -13.65
N GLY A 184 -6.59 0.37 -14.11
CA GLY A 184 -7.88 0.63 -14.74
C GLY A 184 -8.88 1.31 -13.77
N PRO A 185 -9.89 2.03 -14.28
CA PRO A 185 -10.98 2.51 -13.44
C PRO A 185 -11.71 1.30 -12.87
N THR A 186 -11.55 1.05 -11.58
CA THR A 186 -12.36 0.09 -10.83
C THR A 186 -13.64 0.81 -10.41
N GLY A 187 -14.79 0.13 -10.49
CA GLY A 187 -16.09 0.69 -10.12
C GLY A 187 -16.02 1.31 -8.74
N GLY A 188 -15.94 2.63 -8.70
CA GLY A 188 -15.58 3.41 -7.53
C GLY A 188 -16.16 4.81 -7.68
N ARG A 189 -16.26 5.52 -6.57
CA ARG A 189 -16.82 6.87 -6.55
C ARG A 189 -16.09 7.78 -7.55
N ARG A 190 -16.80 8.71 -8.17
CA ARG A 190 -16.21 9.79 -8.94
C ARG A 190 -15.50 10.75 -8.00
N ALA A 191 -14.69 11.64 -8.56
CA ALA A 191 -13.97 12.65 -7.77
C ALA A 191 -14.91 13.56 -6.94
N ASP A 192 -16.20 13.62 -7.28
CA ASP A 192 -17.26 14.34 -6.56
C ASP A 192 -17.99 13.49 -5.50
N GLY A 193 -17.61 12.22 -5.32
CA GLY A 193 -18.21 11.29 -4.36
C GLY A 193 -19.40 10.48 -4.88
N SER A 194 -19.86 10.67 -6.13
CA SER A 194 -20.94 9.86 -6.71
C SER A 194 -20.46 8.46 -7.08
N VAL A 195 -21.20 7.41 -6.71
CA VAL A 195 -20.85 6.03 -7.10
C VAL A 195 -21.24 5.80 -8.57
N ASP A 196 -20.37 5.19 -9.37
CA ASP A 196 -20.76 4.77 -10.73
C ASP A 196 -21.91 3.75 -10.62
N ALA A 197 -23.06 4.09 -11.18
CA ALA A 197 -24.18 3.17 -11.30
C ALA A 197 -23.74 1.95 -12.14
N GLU A 198 -23.81 0.75 -11.57
CA GLU A 198 -23.60 -0.48 -12.32
C GLU A 198 -24.51 -0.48 -13.56
N LYS A 199 -23.91 -0.54 -14.76
CA LYS A 199 -24.62 -0.93 -15.97
C LYS A 199 -24.85 -2.45 -15.93
N GLY A 200 -25.76 -2.88 -15.08
CA GLY A 200 -26.30 -4.23 -15.04
C GLY A 200 -27.78 -4.22 -15.41
N LEU A 201 -28.10 -4.40 -16.70
CA LEU A 201 -29.20 -5.25 -17.15
C LEU A 201 -29.10 -5.42 -18.67
N GLY A 202 -28.37 -6.46 -19.08
CA GLY A 202 -28.49 -7.02 -20.42
C GLY A 202 -29.92 -7.51 -20.60
N LYS A 203 -30.58 -7.02 -21.65
CA LYS A 203 -31.90 -7.42 -22.10
C LYS A 203 -31.95 -8.94 -22.28
N GLY A 204 -32.88 -9.61 -21.60
CA GLY A 204 -33.24 -10.99 -21.93
C GLY A 204 -33.87 -11.04 -23.32
N PRO A 205 -33.64 -12.10 -24.12
CA PRO A 205 -34.41 -12.30 -25.33
C PRO A 205 -35.73 -13.01 -25.00
N GLN A 206 -36.83 -12.38 -25.37
CA GLN A 206 -38.06 -13.03 -25.81
C GLN A 206 -38.17 -12.81 -27.34
N PRO A 207 -38.92 -13.61 -28.11
CA PRO A 207 -39.93 -14.61 -27.73
C PRO A 207 -39.48 -16.07 -27.79
#